data_AF-A0A1Z8X8A1-F1
#
_entry.id   AF-A0A1Z8X8A1-F1
#
_cell.length_a   1.000
_cell.length_b   1.000
_cell.length_c   1.000
_cell.angle_alpha   90.00
_cell.angle_beta   90.00
_cell.angle_gamma   90.00
#
_symmetry.space_group_name_H-M   'P 1'
#
loop_
_entity.id
_entity.type
_entity.pdbx_description
1 polymer ?
#
loop_
_entity_poly.entity_id
_entity_poly.type
_entity_poly.pdbx_seq_one_letter_code
_entity_poly.pdbx_strand_id
1 'polypeptide(L)'
;MREQLIRALLAHAQGDIQKHVANVEVYLTNPAGIGEHSDITEAIETELNIIAKYQDQVDVINKFFKKKSEPAIGEVYPSYKSQEYRPE
;
A
#
# COMPACT_ATOMS: atom_id res chain seq x y z
N MET A 1 -1.38 2.75 -20.85
CA MET A 1 -0.14 2.02 -20.47
C MET A 1 0.37 2.38 -19.08
N ARG A 2 0.68 3.65 -18.77
CA ARG A 2 1.17 4.08 -17.43
C ARG A 2 0.40 3.50 -16.25
N GLU A 3 -0.92 3.66 -16.23
CA GLU A 3 -1.76 3.20 -15.11
C GLU A 3 -1.82 1.68 -14.99
N GLN A 4 -1.71 0.95 -16.10
CA GLN A 4 -1.65 -0.50 -16.08
C GLN A 4 -0.33 -0.99 -15.47
N LEU A 5 0.80 -0.35 -15.82
CA LEU A 5 2.10 -0.67 -15.23
C LEU A 5 2.15 -0.36 -13.74
N ILE A 6 1.63 0.78 -13.31
CA ILE A 6 1.53 1.13 -11.88
C ILE A 6 0.68 0.12 -11.12
N ARG A 7 -0.48 -0.26 -11.67
CA ARG A 7 -1.33 -1.29 -11.06
C ARG A 7 -0.65 -2.64 -10.99
N ALA A 8 0.07 -3.05 -12.04
CA ALA A 8 0.80 -4.31 -12.07
C ALA A 8 1.92 -4.35 -11.01
N LEU A 9 2.71 -3.28 -10.89
CA LEU A 9 3.76 -3.17 -9.87
C LEU A 9 3.20 -3.21 -8.45
N LEU A 10 2.09 -2.49 -8.19
CA LEU A 10 1.41 -2.53 -6.89
C LEU A 10 0.90 -3.94 -6.57
N ALA A 11 0.23 -4.60 -7.53
CA ALA A 11 -0.30 -5.94 -7.33
C ALA A 11 0.81 -6.96 -7.07
N HIS A 12 1.94 -6.85 -7.77
CA HIS A 12 3.11 -7.71 -7.55
C HIS A 12 3.69 -7.52 -6.14
N ALA A 13 4.00 -6.28 -5.77
CA ALA A 13 4.55 -5.98 -4.45
C ALA A 13 3.59 -6.40 -3.31
N GLN A 14 2.28 -6.17 -3.48
CA GLN A 14 1.26 -6.61 -2.52
C GLN A 14 1.21 -8.14 -2.41
N GLY A 15 1.27 -8.86 -3.54
CA GLY A 15 1.32 -10.32 -3.55
C GLY A 15 2.53 -10.87 -2.80
N ASP A 16 3.70 -10.27 -3.01
CA ASP A 16 4.91 -10.66 -2.28
C ASP A 16 4.80 -10.36 -0.78
N ILE A 17 4.30 -9.18 -0.39
CA ILE A 17 4.07 -8.85 1.02
C ILE A 17 3.18 -9.92 1.67
N GLN A 18 2.04 -10.26 1.04
CA GLN A 18 1.11 -11.25 1.59
C GLN A 18 1.75 -12.65 1.71
N LYS A 19 2.54 -13.05 0.71
CA LYS A 19 3.29 -14.31 0.73
C LYS A 19 4.25 -14.37 1.92
N HIS A 20 5.05 -13.33 2.12
CA HIS A 20 6.04 -13.29 3.19
C HIS A 20 5.39 -13.13 4.58
N VAL A 21 4.28 -12.41 4.69
CA VAL A 21 3.45 -12.37 5.90
C VAL A 21 2.94 -13.77 6.25
N ALA A 22 2.43 -14.52 5.27
CA ALA A 22 1.97 -15.88 5.49
C ALA A 22 3.11 -16.81 5.99
N ASN A 23 4.33 -16.65 5.47
CA ASN A 23 5.49 -17.39 5.98
C ASN A 23 5.80 -17.06 7.45
N VAL A 24 5.76 -15.77 7.83
CA VAL A 24 5.95 -15.34 9.22
C VAL A 24 4.89 -15.97 10.13
N GLU A 25 3.61 -15.92 9.75
CA GLU A 25 2.52 -16.54 10.52
C GLU A 25 2.72 -18.04 10.68
N VAL A 26 3.19 -18.72 9.64
CA VAL A 26 3.52 -20.14 9.67
C VAL A 26 4.63 -20.43 10.68
N TYR A 27 5.71 -19.64 10.70
CA TYR A 27 6.78 -19.78 11.71
C TYR A 27 6.30 -19.48 13.13
N LEU A 28 5.41 -18.50 13.32
CA LEU A 28 4.88 -18.12 14.62
C LEU A 28 3.89 -19.15 15.19
N THR A 29 3.13 -19.83 14.33
CA THR A 29 2.04 -20.75 14.74
C THR A 29 2.43 -22.21 14.71
N ASN A 30 3.32 -22.61 13.80
CA ASN A 30 3.77 -23.99 13.68
C ASN A 30 5.29 -24.07 13.38
N PRO A 31 6.14 -23.64 14.32
CA PRO A 31 7.60 -23.63 14.13
C PRO A 31 8.22 -25.03 13.97
N ALA A 32 7.54 -26.07 14.44
CA ALA A 32 8.06 -27.44 14.42
C ALA A 32 7.92 -28.07 13.02
N GLY A 33 9.04 -28.46 12.41
CA GLY A 33 9.06 -29.30 11.20
C GLY A 33 9.13 -28.56 9.85
N ILE A 34 9.23 -27.23 9.84
CA ILE A 34 9.33 -26.42 8.59
C ILE A 34 10.76 -26.32 8.06
N GLY A 35 11.72 -26.79 8.85
CA GLY A 35 13.07 -27.04 8.41
C GLY A 35 13.90 -27.35 9.64
N GLU A 36 14.83 -28.28 9.50
CA GLU A 36 15.91 -28.48 10.46
C GLU A 36 16.90 -27.28 10.41
N HIS A 37 16.36 -26.06 10.41
CA HIS A 37 17.11 -24.81 10.47
C HIS A 37 17.04 -24.29 11.90
N SER A 38 18.22 -24.20 12.50
CA SER A 38 18.45 -24.02 13.93
C SER A 38 17.99 -22.67 14.52
N ASP A 39 17.50 -21.74 13.70
CA ASP A 39 17.07 -20.42 14.17
C ASP A 39 15.82 -19.90 13.44
N ILE A 40 14.65 -20.10 14.06
CA ILE A 40 13.36 -19.58 13.61
C ILE A 40 13.36 -18.04 13.59
N THR A 41 14.13 -17.41 14.47
CA THR A 41 14.19 -15.94 14.56
C THR A 41 14.88 -15.35 13.33
N GLU A 42 15.97 -15.95 12.89
CA GLU A 42 16.68 -15.56 11.66
C GLU A 42 15.79 -15.74 10.41
N ALA A 43 15.01 -16.82 10.37
CA ALA A 43 14.04 -17.04 9.30
C ALA A 43 12.97 -15.94 9.29
N ILE A 44 12.36 -15.63 10.44
CA ILE A 44 11.39 -14.53 10.57
C ILE A 44 12.01 -13.19 10.16
N GLU A 45 13.24 -12.90 10.60
CA GLU A 45 13.94 -11.66 10.23
C GLU A 45 14.15 -11.55 8.72
N THR A 46 14.51 -12.65 8.06
CA THR A 46 14.62 -12.71 6.60
C THR A 46 13.30 -12.37 5.91
N GLU A 47 12.19 -12.96 6.37
CA GLU A 47 10.87 -12.67 5.80
C GLU A 47 10.46 -11.20 6.03
N LEU A 48 10.71 -10.65 7.22
CA LEU A 48 10.43 -9.26 7.56
C LEU A 48 11.23 -8.27 6.70
N ASN A 49 12.50 -8.57 6.42
CA ASN A 49 13.33 -7.75 5.54
C ASN A 49 12.77 -7.69 4.11
N ILE A 50 12.21 -8.79 3.62
CA ILE A 50 11.59 -8.82 2.30
C ILE A 50 10.26 -8.04 2.30
N ILE A 51 9.45 -8.16 3.36
CA ILE A 51 8.24 -7.36 3.54
C ILE A 51 8.58 -5.86 3.51
N ALA A 52 9.59 -5.43 4.28
CA ALA A 52 10.02 -4.04 4.33
C ALA A 52 10.44 -3.52 2.93
N LYS A 53 11.23 -4.31 2.20
CA LYS A 53 11.63 -3.98 0.82
C LYS A 53 10.43 -3.72 -0.10
N TYR A 54 9.41 -4.57 -0.06
CA TYR A 54 8.23 -4.40 -0.93
C TYR A 54 7.30 -3.29 -0.42
N GLN A 55 7.22 -3.08 0.89
CA GLN A 55 6.50 -1.95 1.46
C GLN A 55 7.08 -0.62 0.99
N ASP A 56 8.42 -0.48 0.98
CA ASP A 56 9.09 0.71 0.45
C ASP A 56 8.74 0.97 -1.02
N GLN A 57 8.64 -0.09 -1.83
CA GLN A 57 8.22 0.05 -3.24
C GLN A 57 6.77 0.55 -3.34
N VAL A 58 5.87 -0.01 -2.54
CA VAL A 58 4.46 0.42 -2.49
C VAL A 58 4.37 1.89 -2.08
N ASP A 59 5.14 2.30 -1.08
CA ASP A 59 5.14 3.67 -0.57
C ASP A 59 5.70 4.66 -1.59
N VAL A 60 6.79 4.32 -2.27
CA VAL A 60 7.35 5.12 -3.38
C VAL A 60 6.32 5.24 -4.51
N ILE A 61 5.67 4.14 -4.90
CA ILE A 61 4.65 4.15 -5.95
C ILE A 61 3.47 5.05 -5.56
N ASN A 62 2.96 4.91 -4.33
CA ASN A 62 1.86 5.71 -3.82
C ASN A 62 2.23 7.20 -3.71
N LYS A 63 3.44 7.51 -3.25
CA LYS A 63 3.90 8.88 -3.00
C LYS A 63 4.14 9.67 -4.29
N PHE A 64 4.77 9.05 -5.28
CA PHE A 64 5.25 9.76 -6.47
C PHE A 64 4.43 9.51 -7.73
N PHE A 65 3.72 8.38 -7.81
CA PHE A 65 3.12 7.93 -9.08
C PHE A 65 1.61 7.78 -9.04
N LYS A 66 1.00 7.71 -7.84
CA LYS A 66 -0.45 7.79 -7.67
C LYS A 66 -0.88 9.25 -7.75
N LYS A 67 -1.82 9.57 -8.65
CA LYS A 67 -2.42 10.92 -8.67
C LYS A 67 -3.09 11.13 -7.31
N LYS A 68 -2.71 12.20 -6.60
CA LYS A 68 -3.63 12.80 -5.63
C LYS A 68 -4.86 13.15 -6.46
N SER A 69 -6.01 12.58 -6.15
CA SER A 69 -7.26 13.11 -6.65
C SER A 69 -7.25 14.60 -6.33
N GLU A 70 -7.23 15.45 -7.36
CA GLU A 70 -7.58 16.86 -7.18
C GLU A 70 -8.89 16.89 -6.38
N PRO A 71 -9.05 17.81 -5.41
CA PRO A 71 -10.29 17.90 -4.67
C PRO A 71 -11.42 17.94 -5.69
N ALA A 72 -12.39 17.05 -5.53
CA ALA A 72 -13.53 17.00 -6.43
C ALA A 72 -14.09 18.42 -6.51
N ILE A 73 -14.25 18.92 -7.73
CA ILE A 73 -14.75 20.27 -8.07
C ILE A 73 -16.08 20.66 -7.38
N GLY A 74 -16.71 19.75 -6.61
CA GLY A 74 -17.89 19.98 -5.79
C GLY A 74 -17.64 20.35 -4.31
N GLU A 75 -16.42 20.28 -3.77
CA GLU A 75 -16.16 20.62 -2.34
C GLU A 75 -15.63 22.04 -2.12
N VAL A 76 -15.30 22.79 -3.18
CA VAL A 76 -14.52 24.06 -3.07
C VAL A 76 -15.34 25.33 -3.28
N TYR A 77 -16.65 25.26 -3.53
CA TYR A 77 -17.49 26.45 -3.58
C TYR A 77 -18.49 26.49 -2.42
N PRO A 78 -18.27 27.32 -1.38
CA PRO A 78 -19.37 27.84 -0.59
C PRO A 78 -20.31 28.53 -1.58
N SER A 79 -21.55 28.06 -1.64
CA SER A 79 -22.59 28.70 -2.43
C SER A 79 -22.66 30.17 -2.01
N TYR A 80 -22.13 31.08 -2.83
CA TYR A 80 -22.45 32.49 -2.71
C TYR A 80 -23.95 32.59 -2.92
N LYS A 81 -24.68 32.74 -1.81
CA LYS A 81 -26.09 33.05 -1.85
C LYS A 81 -26.24 34.27 -2.73
N SER A 82 -26.85 34.07 -3.88
CA SER A 82 -27.50 35.09 -4.68
C SER A 82 -28.60 35.71 -3.83
N GLN A 83 -28.24 36.67 -2.98
CA GLN A 83 -29.20 37.57 -2.36
C GLN A 83 -29.02 38.95 -2.99
N GLU A 84 -29.96 39.21 -3.89
CA GLU A 84 -30.60 40.49 -4.16
C GLU A 84 -29.78 41.54 -4.93
N TYR A 85 -29.83 41.40 -6.26
CA TYR A 85 -29.90 42.56 -7.12
C TYR A 85 -31.34 43.11 -7.08
N ARG A 86 -31.54 44.26 -6.44
CA ARG A 86 -32.75 45.09 -6.57
C ARG A 86 -32.35 46.38 -7.28
N PRO A 87 -32.70 46.58 -8.56
CA PRO A 87 -32.60 47.89 -9.16
C PRO A 87 -33.81 48.74 -8.74
N GLU A 88 -33.51 50.00 -8.43
CA GLU A 88 -34.38 51.17 -8.10
C GLU A 88 -35.32 51.02 -6.89
#